data_AF-A0A539E3R6-F1
#
_entry.id   AF-A0A539E3R6-F1
#
_cell.length_a   1.000
_cell.length_b   1.000
_cell.length_c   1.000
_cell.angle_alpha   90.00
_cell.angle_beta   90.00
_cell.angle_gamma   90.00
#
_symmetry.space_group_name_H-M   'P 1'
#
loop_
_entity.id
_entity.type
_entity.pdbx_description
1 polymer ?
#
loop_
_entity_poly.entity_id
_entity_poly.type
_entity_poly.pdbx_seq_one_letter_code
_entity_poly.pdbx_strand_id
1 'polypeptide(L)'
;MALDIDRFAHLESLLQRWDPRTKILSLMLFIVAVALLHSIALATCALLIALGLLRITRIPRAFVASGVTWVLLFLLPFLLIMPATYPGEPDTHLLGIPFAWPGFRLAILIVIKA
;
A
#
# COMPACT_ATOMS: atom_id res chain seq x y z
N MET A 1 -20.25 -13.31 -6.57
CA MET A 1 -19.57 -12.50 -5.52
C MET A 1 -19.93 -11.05 -5.75
N ALA A 2 -21.08 -10.61 -5.24
CA ALA A 2 -21.44 -9.20 -5.33
C ALA A 2 -20.46 -8.42 -4.46
N LEU A 3 -19.73 -7.48 -5.04
CA LEU A 3 -19.01 -6.48 -4.28
C LEU A 3 -20.06 -5.64 -3.56
N ASP A 4 -20.37 -5.99 -2.31
CA ASP A 4 -21.12 -5.11 -1.40
C ASP A 4 -20.23 -3.91 -1.05
N ILE A 5 -19.99 -3.03 -2.01
CA ILE A 5 -19.23 -1.79 -1.79
C ILE A 5 -19.92 -0.95 -0.71
N ASP A 6 -21.23 -1.11 -0.57
CA ASP A 6 -22.07 -0.38 0.38
C ASP A 6 -22.27 -1.10 1.73
N ARG A 7 -21.63 -2.26 1.95
CA ARG A 7 -21.83 -3.09 3.17
C ARG A 7 -21.66 -2.29 4.46
N PHE A 8 -20.75 -1.32 4.46
CA PHE A 8 -20.38 -0.53 5.64
C PHE A 8 -20.77 0.94 5.53
N ALA A 9 -21.61 1.32 4.56
CA ALA A 9 -22.05 2.70 4.40
C ALA A 9 -22.87 3.21 5.59
N HIS A 10 -23.61 2.32 6.25
CA HIS A 10 -24.41 2.59 7.45
C HIS A 10 -23.59 2.86 8.72
N LEU A 11 -22.27 2.64 8.71
CA LEU A 11 -21.43 2.90 9.87
C LEU A 11 -21.25 4.40 10.07
N GLU A 12 -21.55 4.90 11.26
CA GLU A 12 -21.24 6.28 11.63
C GLU A 12 -19.84 6.41 12.24
N SER A 13 -18.99 7.21 11.60
CA SER A 13 -17.68 7.62 12.11
C SER A 13 -17.41 9.09 11.78
N LEU A 14 -16.41 9.70 12.44
CA LEU A 14 -16.02 11.09 12.20
C LEU A 14 -15.68 11.33 10.72
N LEU A 15 -14.95 10.39 10.10
CA LEU A 15 -14.63 10.43 8.68
C LEU A 15 -15.87 10.20 7.80
N GLN A 16 -16.82 9.36 8.24
CA GLN A 16 -18.00 9.07 7.43
C GLN A 16 -18.90 10.29 7.28
N ARG A 17 -18.98 11.13 8.31
CA ARG A 17 -19.80 12.35 8.38
C ARG A 17 -19.28 13.52 7.54
N TRP A 18 -18.05 13.46 7.04
CA TRP A 18 -17.52 14.49 6.15
C TRP A 18 -18.28 14.55 4.84
N ASP A 19 -18.40 15.76 4.28
CA ASP A 19 -18.94 15.95 2.94
C ASP A 19 -18.21 15.05 1.93
N PRO A 20 -18.94 14.30 1.07
CA PRO A 20 -18.32 13.36 0.15
C PRO A 20 -17.25 13.98 -0.76
N ARG A 21 -17.42 15.26 -1.14
CA ARG A 21 -16.45 16.00 -1.98
C ARG A 21 -15.11 16.22 -1.28
N THR A 22 -15.11 16.58 0.01
CA THR A 22 -13.88 16.81 0.77
C THR A 22 -13.21 15.48 1.12
N LYS A 23 -13.99 14.42 1.34
CA LYS A 23 -13.48 13.05 1.52
C LYS A 23 -12.75 12.55 0.27
N ILE A 24 -13.35 12.70 -0.91
CA ILE A 24 -12.71 12.29 -2.18
C ILE A 24 -11.46 13.12 -2.46
N LEU A 25 -11.53 14.45 -2.28
CA LEU A 25 -10.38 15.33 -2.52
C LEU A 25 -9.20 15.02 -1.59
N SER A 26 -9.46 14.83 -0.29
CA SER A 26 -8.42 14.49 0.69
C SER A 26 -7.81 13.11 0.43
N LEU A 27 -8.63 12.12 0.07
CA LEU A 27 -8.15 10.79 -0.31
C LEU A 27 -7.29 10.86 -1.58
N MET A 28 -7.72 11.59 -2.60
CA MET A 28 -6.98 11.74 -3.84
C MET A 28 -5.63 12.44 -3.61
N LEU A 29 -5.63 13.52 -2.82
CA LEU A 29 -4.40 14.22 -2.42
C LEU A 29 -3.46 13.29 -1.65
N PHE A 30 -4.00 12.49 -0.73
CA PHE A 30 -3.21 11.52 0.03
C PHE A 30 -2.58 10.45 -0.87
N ILE A 31 -3.33 9.89 -1.82
CA ILE A 31 -2.83 8.91 -2.78
C ILE A 31 -1.69 9.49 -3.62
N VAL A 32 -1.86 10.71 -4.15
CA VAL A 32 -0.81 11.38 -4.94
C VAL A 32 0.43 11.65 -4.07
N ALA A 33 0.24 12.13 -2.83
CA ALA A 33 1.35 12.37 -1.91
C ALA A 33 2.15 11.09 -1.65
N VAL A 34 1.48 9.97 -1.36
CA VAL A 34 2.12 8.66 -1.15
C VAL A 34 2.81 8.18 -2.41
N ALA A 35 2.19 8.32 -3.59
CA ALA A 35 2.76 7.91 -4.87
C ALA A 35 4.08 8.63 -5.19
N LEU A 36 4.28 9.86 -4.72
CA LEU A 36 5.50 10.65 -4.91
C LEU A 36 6.61 10.33 -3.89
N LEU A 37 6.34 9.49 -2.88
CA LEU A 37 7.36 9.11 -1.89
C LEU A 37 8.40 8.16 -2.48
N HIS A 38 9.67 8.50 -2.25
CA HIS A 38 10.86 7.72 -2.62
C HIS A 38 11.58 7.14 -1.39
N SER A 39 11.20 7.56 -0.18
CA SER A 39 11.81 7.12 1.08
C SER A 39 10.93 6.08 1.77
N ILE A 40 11.54 4.95 2.15
CA ILE A 40 10.88 3.88 2.92
C ILE A 40 10.36 4.42 4.26
N ALA A 41 11.13 5.29 4.93
CA ALA A 41 10.73 5.87 6.20
C ALA A 41 9.47 6.73 6.06
N LEU A 42 9.42 7.61 5.04
CA LEU A 42 8.24 8.44 4.78
C LEU A 42 7.03 7.60 4.33
N ALA A 43 7.26 6.58 3.49
CA ALA A 43 6.20 5.68 3.07
C ALA A 43 5.61 4.90 4.26
N THR A 44 6.46 4.47 5.19
CA THR A 44 6.02 3.81 6.43
C THR A 44 5.22 4.77 7.32
N CYS A 45 5.66 6.03 7.46
CA CYS A 45 4.88 7.05 8.16
C CYS A 45 3.50 7.26 7.52
N ALA A 46 3.43 7.32 6.20
CA ALA A 46 2.15 7.44 5.48
C ALA A 46 1.25 6.21 5.71
N LEU A 47 1.80 5.01 5.71
CA LEU A 47 1.07 3.78 6.05
C LEU A 47 0.50 3.84 7.47
N LEU A 48 1.27 4.31 8.45
CA LEU A 48 0.80 4.49 9.83
C LEU A 48 -0.35 5.51 9.92
N ILE A 49 -0.28 6.61 9.16
CA ILE A 49 -1.37 7.59 9.06
C ILE A 49 -2.61 6.92 8.46
N ALA A 50 -2.47 6.16 7.38
CA ALA A 50 -3.59 5.44 6.75
C ALA A 50 -4.23 4.43 7.71
N LEU A 51 -3.43 3.68 8.48
CA LEU A 51 -3.91 2.76 9.51
C LEU A 51 -4.64 3.49 10.65
N GLY A 52 -4.17 4.69 11.02
CA GLY A 52 -4.84 5.56 11.97
C GLY A 52 -6.22 6.00 11.47
N LEU A 53 -6.29 6.48 10.22
CA LEU A 53 -7.55 6.85 9.57
C LEU A 53 -8.51 5.67 9.47
N LEU A 54 -8.02 4.49 9.09
CA LEU A 54 -8.79 3.25 9.04
C LEU A 54 -9.35 2.87 10.42
N ARG A 55 -8.60 3.12 11.50
CA ARG A 55 -9.07 2.83 12.85
C ARG A 55 -10.18 3.80 13.28
N ILE A 56 -10.13 5.05 12.81
CA ILE A 56 -11.19 6.06 13.04
C ILE A 56 -12.50 5.67 12.33
N THR A 57 -12.44 5.02 11.16
CA THR A 57 -13.66 4.63 10.41
C THR A 57 -14.44 3.47 11.03
N ARG A 58 -13.84 2.73 11.97
CA ARG A 58 -14.45 1.57 12.66
C ARG A 58 -14.88 0.42 11.73
N ILE A 59 -14.29 0.34 10.54
CA ILE A 59 -14.55 -0.76 9.60
C ILE A 59 -13.95 -2.07 10.17
N PRO A 60 -14.65 -3.22 10.07
CA PRO A 60 -14.11 -4.50 10.51
C PRO A 60 -12.77 -4.83 9.83
N ARG A 61 -11.72 -5.03 10.64
CA ARG A 61 -10.36 -5.35 10.17
C ARG A 61 -10.30 -6.58 9.25
N ALA A 62 -11.17 -7.58 9.46
CA ALA A 62 -11.23 -8.77 8.62
C ALA A 62 -11.66 -8.45 7.19
N PHE A 63 -12.57 -7.48 7.02
CA PHE A 63 -12.99 -7.03 5.70
C PHE A 63 -11.85 -6.33 4.97
N VAL A 64 -11.15 -5.41 5.64
CA VAL A 64 -9.99 -4.71 5.07
C VAL A 64 -8.89 -5.70 4.72
N ALA A 65 -8.56 -6.62 5.63
CA ALA A 65 -7.55 -7.65 5.40
C ALA A 65 -7.88 -8.50 4.18
N SER A 66 -9.14 -8.90 4.00
CA SER A 66 -9.55 -9.69 2.83
C SER A 66 -9.27 -8.99 1.49
N GLY A 67 -9.41 -7.66 1.43
CA GLY A 67 -9.04 -6.88 0.24
C GLY A 67 -7.53 -6.77 0.07
N VAL A 68 -6.82 -6.40 1.14
CA VAL A 68 -5.36 -6.17 1.12
C VAL A 68 -4.58 -7.46 0.83
N THR A 69 -5.05 -8.62 1.31
CA THR A 69 -4.38 -9.91 1.07
C THR A 69 -4.22 -10.22 -0.41
N TRP A 70 -5.21 -9.92 -1.25
CA TRP A 70 -5.11 -10.16 -2.69
C TRP A 70 -4.10 -9.23 -3.36
N VAL A 71 -4.06 -7.96 -2.94
CA VAL A 71 -3.07 -6.98 -3.43
C VAL A 71 -1.66 -7.40 -3.03
N LEU A 72 -1.45 -7.80 -1.77
CA LEU A 72 -0.15 -8.26 -1.28
C LEU A 72 0.30 -9.56 -1.96
N LEU A 73 -0.62 -10.51 -2.17
CA LEU A 73 -0.32 -11.75 -2.89
C LEU A 73 0.15 -11.45 -4.33
N PHE A 74 -0.50 -10.49 -5.00
CA PHE A 74 -0.11 -10.06 -6.33
C PHE A 74 1.26 -9.36 -6.36
N LEU A 75 1.62 -8.63 -5.31
CA LEU A 75 2.90 -7.92 -5.21
C LEU A 75 4.05 -8.80 -4.72
N LEU A 76 3.77 -9.96 -4.11
CA LEU A 76 4.80 -10.85 -3.56
C LEU A 76 5.88 -11.26 -4.58
N PRO A 77 5.56 -11.57 -5.85
CA PRO A 77 6.58 -11.83 -6.88
C PRO A 77 7.53 -10.65 -7.13
N PHE A 78 7.10 -9.40 -6.93
CA PHE A 78 7.94 -8.23 -7.16
C PHE A 78 9.10 -8.17 -6.17
N LEU A 79 8.94 -8.70 -4.95
CA LEU A 79 10.04 -8.81 -3.97
C LEU A 79 11.17 -9.73 -4.46
N LEU A 80 10.90 -10.64 -5.39
CA LEU A 80 11.89 -11.55 -5.97
C LEU A 80 12.39 -11.06 -7.34
N ILE A 81 11.47 -10.59 -8.19
CA ILE A 81 11.77 -10.18 -9.55
C ILE A 81 12.58 -8.88 -9.56
N MET A 82 12.19 -7.86 -8.79
CA MET A 82 12.85 -6.54 -8.83
C MET A 82 14.33 -6.60 -8.43
N PRO A 83 14.75 -7.28 -7.34
CA PRO A 83 16.18 -7.45 -7.05
C PRO A 83 16.94 -8.20 -8.15
N ALA A 84 16.26 -9.12 -8.85
CA ALA A 84 16.87 -9.95 -9.90
C ALA A 84 17.01 -9.24 -11.25
N THR A 85 16.09 -8.33 -11.58
CA THR A 85 16.08 -7.62 -12.87
C THR A 85 16.42 -6.13 -12.76
N TYR A 86 16.85 -5.65 -11.59
CA TYR A 86 17.18 -4.23 -11.42
C TYR A 86 18.30 -3.81 -12.37
N PRO A 87 18.15 -2.70 -13.12
CA PRO A 87 19.21 -2.22 -14.01
C PRO A 87 20.42 -1.73 -13.20
N GLY A 88 21.60 -2.30 -13.47
CA GLY A 88 22.86 -1.94 -12.81
C GLY A 88 23.80 -3.13 -12.69
N GLU A 89 25.00 -2.90 -12.16
CA GLU A 89 25.89 -4.00 -11.77
C GLU A 89 25.32 -4.70 -10.53
N PRO A 90 25.13 -6.03 -10.55
CA PRO A 90 24.63 -6.75 -9.40
C PRO A 90 25.66 -6.77 -8.28
N ASP A 91 25.28 -6.30 -7.09
CA ASP A 91 26.13 -6.27 -5.91
C ASP A 91 26.55 -7.69 -5.48
N THR A 92 25.65 -8.67 -5.66
CA THR A 92 25.87 -10.06 -5.28
C THR A 92 25.18 -11.02 -6.25
N HIS A 93 25.69 -12.24 -6.36
CA HIS A 93 25.01 -13.34 -7.05
C HIS A 93 24.51 -14.34 -6.01
N LEU A 94 23.20 -14.51 -5.92
CA LEU A 94 22.58 -15.51 -5.05
C LEU A 94 22.14 -16.70 -5.91
N LEU A 95 22.74 -17.87 -5.69
CA LEU A 95 22.37 -19.11 -6.39
C LEU A 95 22.47 -19.02 -7.94
N GLY A 96 23.38 -18.17 -8.46
CA GLY A 96 23.53 -17.90 -9.90
C GLY A 96 22.60 -16.82 -10.46
N ILE A 97 21.68 -16.28 -9.65
CA ILE A 97 20.80 -15.18 -10.01
C ILE A 97 21.43 -13.86 -9.50
N PRO A 98 21.54 -12.81 -10.33
CA PRO A 98 21.98 -11.50 -9.87
C PRO A 98 21.03 -10.96 -8.79
N PHE A 99 21.56 -10.37 -7.73
CA PHE A 99 20.77 -9.78 -6.64
C PHE A 99 21.26 -8.35 -6.34
N ALA A 100 20.39 -7.38 -6.64
CA ALA A 100 20.65 -5.96 -6.43
C ALA A 100 19.87 -5.42 -5.23
N TRP A 101 20.59 -4.87 -4.24
CA TRP A 101 19.97 -4.26 -3.06
C TRP A 101 19.05 -3.06 -3.39
N PRO A 102 19.38 -2.19 -4.38
CA PRO A 102 18.47 -1.14 -4.80
C PRO A 102 17.13 -1.66 -5.34
N GLY A 103 17.13 -2.78 -6.07
CA GLY A 103 15.92 -3.43 -6.55
C GLY A 103 15.04 -3.96 -5.43
N PHE A 104 15.65 -4.53 -4.39
CA PHE A 104 14.91 -4.96 -3.20
C PHE A 104 14.30 -3.80 -2.42
N ARG A 105 15.04 -2.70 -2.26
CA ARG A 105 14.51 -1.47 -1.64
C ARG A 105 13.34 -0.90 -2.41
N LEU A 106 13.39 -0.92 -3.75
CA LEU A 106 12.29 -0.49 -4.60
C LEU A 106 11.06 -1.40 -4.43
N ALA A 107 11.25 -2.71 -4.39
CA ALA A 107 10.16 -3.66 -4.19
C ALA A 107 9.45 -3.45 -2.83
N ILE A 108 10.23 -3.28 -1.75
CA ILE A 108 9.68 -2.94 -0.43
C ILE A 108 8.90 -1.63 -0.49
N LEU A 109 9.44 -0.60 -1.14
CA LEU A 109 8.77 0.69 -1.27
C LEU A 109 7.43 0.57 -2.02
N ILE A 110 7.37 -0.24 -3.08
CA ILE A 110 6.12 -0.53 -3.82
C ILE A 110 5.11 -1.20 -2.89
N VAL A 111 5.52 -2.23 -2.14
CA VAL A 111 4.64 -2.97 -1.21
C VAL A 111 4.08 -2.06 -0.12
N ILE A 112 4.87 -1.13 0.42
CA ILE A 112 4.41 -0.20 1.45
C ILE A 112 3.41 0.83 0.90
N LYS A 113 3.52 1.19 -0.38
CA LYS A 113 2.68 2.22 -1.03
C LYS A 113 1.38 1.68 -1.61
N ALA A 114 1.23 0.36 -1.72
CA ALA A 114 0.07 -0.32 -2.28
C ALA A 114 -1.14 -0.30 -1.32
#